data_AF-C4WFL7-F1
#
_entry.id   AF-C4WFL7-F1
#
_cell.length_a   1.000
_cell.length_b   1.000
_cell.length_c   1.000
_cell.angle_alpha   90.00
_cell.angle_beta   90.00
_cell.angle_gamma   90.00
#
_symmetry.space_group_name_H-M   'P 1'
#
loop_
_entity.id
_entity.type
_entity.pdbx_description
1 polymer ?
#
loop_
_entity_poly.entity_id
_entity_poly.type
_entity_poly.pdbx_seq_one_letter_code
_entity_poly.pdbx_strand_id
1 'polypeptide(L)'
;MSYLIRRNGWFVSFSIGSLRGGREARAAVHGAFAPIASQWRRRVMKLKYLPMPSEEVRALQAGGKDAYGCAPERTVSDGEGNPCRHCLDFVPKGAGMLILAYRPFPDVQPYAETGPVFLCADPCEAWTGGGVPPILESSKDYLLKGYTENHRIKYGTGKVVERDDLADYAADLLGRPEISFVDVRSARNNCFQLRIKRAS
;
A
#
# COMPACT_ATOMS: atom_id res chain seq x y z
N MET A 1 -11.90 41.61 -16.04
CA MET A 1 -11.09 41.01 -14.96
C MET A 1 -11.93 39.91 -14.33
N SER A 2 -11.60 38.65 -14.56
CA SER A 2 -12.40 37.51 -14.10
C SER A 2 -11.76 36.92 -12.84
N TYR A 3 -12.53 36.81 -11.75
CA TYR A 3 -12.10 36.10 -10.55
C TYR A 3 -12.79 34.74 -10.49
N LEU A 4 -11.99 33.68 -10.27
CA LEU A 4 -12.43 32.32 -10.00
C LEU A 4 -12.41 32.10 -8.49
N ILE A 5 -13.57 31.98 -7.85
CA ILE A 5 -13.66 31.56 -6.45
C ILE A 5 -14.12 30.10 -6.41
N ARG A 6 -13.30 29.25 -5.80
CA ARG A 6 -13.57 27.81 -5.68
C ARG A 6 -14.38 27.56 -4.40
N ARG A 7 -15.64 27.13 -4.55
CA ARG A 7 -16.41 26.45 -3.49
C ARG A 7 -17.15 25.26 -4.09
N ASN A 8 -16.92 24.08 -3.53
CA ASN A 8 -17.68 22.84 -3.77
C ASN A 8 -17.78 22.35 -5.23
N GLY A 9 -16.76 22.54 -6.06
CA GLY A 9 -16.65 21.83 -7.35
C GLY A 9 -17.54 22.33 -8.50
N TRP A 10 -18.25 23.45 -8.34
CA TRP A 10 -19.01 24.09 -9.41
C TRP A 10 -18.30 25.35 -9.92
N PHE A 11 -18.19 25.49 -11.23
CA PHE A 11 -17.71 26.72 -11.86
C PHE A 11 -18.92 27.64 -12.13
N VAL A 12 -18.91 28.84 -11.56
CA VAL A 12 -19.89 29.88 -11.86
C VAL A 12 -19.16 31.00 -12.61
N SER A 13 -19.50 31.20 -13.88
CA SER A 13 -19.00 32.33 -14.67
C SER A 13 -20.03 33.45 -14.64
N PHE A 14 -19.62 34.64 -14.21
CA PHE A 14 -20.43 35.86 -14.30
C PHE A 14 -19.90 36.72 -15.45
N SER A 15 -20.71 36.92 -16.49
CA SER A 15 -20.49 37.99 -17.47
C SER A 15 -21.33 39.20 -17.06
N ILE A 16 -20.67 40.31 -16.74
CA ILE A 16 -21.34 41.60 -16.53
C ILE A 16 -21.62 42.20 -17.91
N GLY A 17 -22.85 42.05 -18.38
CA GLY A 17 -23.39 42.83 -19.50
C GLY A 17 -23.87 44.20 -18.99
N SER A 18 -23.44 45.28 -19.62
CA SER A 18 -23.94 46.63 -19.39
C SER A 18 -25.45 46.71 -19.68
N LEU A 19 -26.24 47.14 -18.71
CA LEU A 19 -27.69 47.34 -18.86
C LEU A 19 -28.04 48.83 -18.74
N ARG A 20 -28.43 49.44 -19.87
CA ARG A 20 -29.33 50.60 -19.87
C ARG A 20 -30.77 50.10 -19.91
N GLY A 21 -31.61 50.62 -19.03
CA GLY A 21 -33.07 50.57 -19.15
C GLY A 21 -33.75 49.44 -18.38
N GLY A 22 -34.61 49.84 -17.44
CA GLY A 22 -35.35 48.94 -16.57
C GLY A 22 -36.30 47.99 -17.31
N ARG A 23 -36.27 46.73 -16.88
CA ARG A 23 -37.38 45.79 -16.72
C ARG A 23 -36.80 44.54 -16.05
N GLU A 24 -37.52 43.99 -15.09
CA GLU A 24 -37.12 42.81 -14.32
C GLU A 24 -36.67 41.67 -15.25
N ALA A 25 -35.38 41.32 -15.17
CA ALA A 25 -34.84 40.20 -15.91
C ALA A 25 -35.20 38.90 -15.17
N ARG A 26 -36.26 38.23 -15.62
CA ARG A 26 -36.46 36.81 -15.29
C ARG A 26 -35.32 36.01 -15.90
N ALA A 27 -34.42 35.51 -15.05
CA ALA A 27 -33.37 34.58 -15.46
C ALA A 27 -34.01 33.25 -15.90
N ALA A 28 -34.09 33.04 -17.22
CA ALA A 28 -34.43 31.74 -17.79
C ALA A 28 -33.18 30.84 -17.73
N VAL A 29 -33.19 29.87 -16.82
CA VAL A 29 -32.17 28.82 -16.75
C VAL A 29 -32.56 27.74 -17.77
N HIS A 30 -32.07 27.85 -19.00
CA HIS A 30 -32.10 26.77 -19.98
C HIS A 30 -30.74 26.08 -20.00
N GLY A 31 -30.69 24.85 -19.50
CA GLY A 31 -29.48 24.03 -19.58
C GLY A 31 -29.42 22.98 -18.49
N ALA A 32 -30.28 21.97 -18.56
CA ALA A 32 -30.06 20.73 -17.82
C ALA A 32 -28.86 20.02 -18.47
N PHE A 33 -27.66 20.26 -17.95
CA PHE A 33 -26.54 19.35 -18.17
C PHE A 33 -26.87 18.06 -17.43
N ALA A 34 -27.30 17.04 -18.17
CA ALA A 34 -27.36 15.68 -17.66
C ALA A 34 -25.96 15.34 -17.09
N PRO A 35 -25.85 14.81 -15.87
CA PRO A 35 -24.56 14.34 -15.38
C PRO A 35 -24.11 13.24 -16.33
N ILE A 36 -22.93 13.41 -16.94
CA ILE A 36 -22.20 12.31 -17.55
C ILE A 36 -21.86 11.38 -16.39
N ALA A 37 -22.78 10.49 -16.04
CA ALA A 37 -22.53 9.35 -15.19
C ALA A 37 -21.52 8.51 -15.95
N SER A 38 -20.25 8.80 -15.66
CA SER A 38 -19.12 8.21 -16.33
C SER A 38 -19.22 6.69 -16.15
N GLN A 39 -19.36 5.97 -17.26
CA GLN A 39 -19.42 4.52 -17.36
C GLN A 39 -18.08 3.84 -16.99
N TRP A 40 -17.32 4.39 -16.03
CA TRP A 40 -16.19 3.69 -15.42
C TRP A 40 -16.76 2.67 -14.43
N ARG A 41 -17.13 1.49 -14.92
CA ARG A 41 -16.96 0.30 -14.09
C ARG A 41 -15.46 0.23 -13.79
N ARG A 42 -14.99 0.83 -12.69
CA ARG A 42 -13.66 0.53 -12.15
C ARG A 42 -13.64 -0.98 -12.01
N ARG A 43 -12.90 -1.65 -12.89
CA ARG A 43 -12.62 -3.07 -12.71
C ARG A 43 -11.87 -3.13 -11.39
N VAL A 44 -12.54 -3.60 -10.34
CA VAL A 44 -11.94 -3.75 -9.02
C VAL A 44 -10.78 -4.70 -9.23
N MET A 45 -9.57 -4.16 -9.18
CA MET A 45 -8.37 -4.95 -9.37
C MET A 45 -8.20 -5.84 -8.15
N LYS A 46 -8.17 -7.14 -8.40
CA LYS A 46 -7.86 -8.10 -7.35
C LYS A 46 -6.38 -7.96 -6.99
N LEU A 47 -6.12 -7.79 -5.70
CA LEU A 47 -4.77 -7.71 -5.15
C LEU A 47 -4.37 -9.05 -4.56
N LYS A 48 -3.10 -9.42 -4.73
CA LYS A 48 -2.48 -10.56 -4.08
C LYS A 48 -1.42 -10.07 -3.12
N TYR A 49 -1.55 -10.47 -1.85
CA TYR A 49 -0.61 -10.16 -0.78
C TYR A 49 0.36 -11.34 -0.65
N LEU A 50 1.65 -11.05 -0.86
CA LEU A 50 2.70 -12.05 -0.92
C LEU A 50 3.53 -12.00 0.37
N PRO A 51 3.57 -13.12 1.12
CA PRO A 51 4.49 -13.26 2.24
C PRO A 51 5.94 -13.46 1.79
N MET A 52 6.86 -13.55 2.74
CA MET A 52 8.17 -14.14 2.50
C MET A 52 8.02 -15.56 1.92
N PRO A 53 8.89 -15.97 0.98
CA PRO A 53 8.84 -17.32 0.41
C PRO A 53 9.07 -18.40 1.48
N SER A 54 8.26 -19.47 1.43
CA SER A 54 8.36 -20.56 2.42
C SER A 54 9.74 -21.20 2.46
N GLU A 55 10.41 -21.36 1.33
CA GLU A 55 11.76 -21.93 1.28
C GLU A 55 12.76 -21.10 2.09
N GLU A 56 12.79 -19.79 1.89
CA GLU A 56 13.64 -18.86 2.66
C GLU A 56 13.30 -18.91 4.15
N VAL A 57 12.01 -18.92 4.49
CA VAL A 57 11.55 -18.97 5.89
C VAL A 57 11.96 -20.28 6.56
N ARG A 58 11.81 -21.42 5.88
CA ARG A 58 12.21 -22.72 6.42
C ARG A 58 13.72 -22.81 6.61
N ALA A 59 14.52 -22.25 5.71
CA ALA A 59 15.96 -22.17 5.88
C ALA A 59 16.34 -21.34 7.13
N LEU A 60 15.71 -20.18 7.32
CA LEU A 60 15.94 -19.32 8.50
C LEU A 60 15.49 -20.00 9.81
N GLN A 61 14.34 -20.68 9.80
CA GLN A 61 13.85 -21.47 10.94
C GLN A 61 14.78 -22.63 11.30
N ALA A 62 15.49 -23.19 10.32
CA ALA A 62 16.50 -24.23 10.53
C ALA A 62 17.89 -23.68 10.95
N GLY A 63 18.03 -22.37 11.18
CA GLY A 63 19.30 -21.74 11.57
C GLY A 63 20.17 -21.26 10.40
N GLY A 64 19.59 -21.17 9.19
CA GLY A 64 20.21 -20.51 8.05
C GLY A 64 20.49 -19.03 8.33
N LYS A 65 21.33 -18.43 7.47
CA LYS A 65 21.78 -17.05 7.64
C LYS A 65 20.82 -16.05 7.01
N ASP A 66 20.72 -14.88 7.63
CA ASP A 66 19.95 -13.75 7.14
C ASP A 66 20.66 -12.98 6.01
N ALA A 67 20.08 -11.85 5.58
CA ALA A 67 20.62 -11.06 4.47
C ALA A 67 22.03 -10.50 4.72
N TYR A 68 22.49 -10.46 5.97
CA TYR A 68 23.84 -10.01 6.36
C TYR A 68 24.79 -11.16 6.70
N GLY A 69 24.34 -12.41 6.53
CA GLY A 69 25.16 -13.58 6.85
C GLY A 69 25.15 -13.95 8.34
N CYS A 70 24.26 -13.35 9.13
CA CYS A 70 24.11 -13.58 10.57
C CYS A 70 23.05 -14.66 10.83
N ALA A 71 23.16 -15.37 11.96
CA ALA A 71 22.07 -16.25 12.41
C ALA A 71 20.91 -15.39 12.93
N PRO A 72 19.64 -15.74 12.62
CA PRO A 72 18.48 -15.08 13.22
C PRO A 72 18.52 -15.12 14.74
N GLU A 73 18.22 -13.99 15.38
CA GLU A 73 18.05 -13.93 16.83
C GLU A 73 16.78 -14.70 17.22
N ARG A 74 16.86 -15.47 18.30
CA ARG A 74 15.72 -16.21 18.85
C ARG A 74 15.26 -15.58 20.15
N THR A 75 13.96 -15.33 20.25
CA THR A 75 13.32 -14.81 21.45
C THR A 75 11.93 -15.42 21.64
N VAL A 76 11.25 -15.06 22.73
CA VAL A 76 9.86 -15.41 22.99
C VAL A 76 9.01 -14.17 22.75
N SER A 77 7.90 -14.32 22.03
CA SER A 77 6.97 -13.23 21.79
C SER A 77 6.25 -12.82 23.09
N ASP A 78 6.20 -11.53 23.37
CA ASP A 78 5.41 -10.92 24.44
C ASP A 78 3.91 -10.80 24.10
N GLY A 79 3.55 -11.05 22.83
CA GLY A 79 2.20 -10.87 22.29
C GLY A 79 1.86 -9.44 21.88
N GLU A 80 2.78 -8.48 21.97
CA GLU A 80 2.51 -7.05 21.71
C GLU A 80 2.68 -6.69 20.23
N GLY A 81 1.95 -7.39 19.36
CA GLY A 81 1.94 -7.07 17.93
C GLY A 81 3.27 -7.41 17.26
N ASN A 82 3.63 -8.69 17.30
CA ASN A 82 4.83 -9.26 16.67
C ASN A 82 4.50 -9.86 15.29
N PRO A 83 4.55 -9.08 14.20
CA PRO A 83 4.07 -9.52 12.90
C PRO A 83 4.99 -10.53 12.20
N CYS A 84 4.51 -11.74 11.97
CA CYS A 84 5.22 -12.77 11.22
C CYS A 84 5.10 -12.50 9.70
N ARG A 85 6.24 -12.37 9.01
CA ARG A 85 6.28 -12.06 7.57
C ARG A 85 5.99 -13.26 6.66
N HIS A 86 5.72 -14.43 7.23
CA HIS A 86 5.37 -15.66 6.50
C HIS A 86 3.88 -15.97 6.52
N CYS A 87 3.29 -16.15 7.71
CA CYS A 87 1.85 -16.38 7.83
C CYS A 87 1.02 -15.08 7.68
N LEU A 88 1.68 -13.91 7.69
CA LEU A 88 1.05 -12.58 7.68
C LEU A 88 0.03 -12.37 8.81
N ASP A 89 0.28 -13.04 9.93
CA ASP A 89 -0.42 -12.92 11.19
C ASP A 89 0.60 -12.59 12.31
N PHE A 90 0.13 -12.47 13.54
CA PHE A 90 0.97 -12.17 14.70
C PHE A 90 1.49 -13.45 15.36
N VAL A 91 2.76 -13.42 15.78
CA VAL A 91 3.33 -14.48 16.62
C VAL A 91 2.60 -14.48 17.97
N PRO A 92 2.03 -15.62 18.41
CA PRO A 92 1.30 -15.67 19.68
C PRO A 92 2.19 -15.38 20.88
N LYS A 93 1.62 -14.77 21.92
CA LYS A 93 2.29 -14.59 23.22
C LYS A 93 2.82 -15.92 23.75
N GLY A 94 4.08 -15.94 24.18
CA GLY A 94 4.75 -17.13 24.70
C GLY A 94 5.32 -18.07 23.62
N ALA A 95 5.00 -17.86 22.33
CA ALA A 95 5.58 -18.64 21.26
C ALA A 95 6.99 -18.14 20.88
N GLY A 96 7.82 -19.03 20.33
CA GLY A 96 9.13 -18.67 19.82
C GLY A 96 9.04 -17.76 18.59
N MET A 97 9.93 -16.79 18.52
CA MET A 97 10.02 -15.82 17.42
C MET A 97 11.47 -15.67 16.95
N LEU A 98 11.64 -15.41 15.65
CA LEU A 98 12.90 -15.01 15.06
C LEU A 98 12.91 -13.51 14.77
N ILE A 99 14.06 -12.88 14.93
CA ILE A 99 14.35 -11.51 14.47
C ILE A 99 15.57 -11.57 13.54
N LEU A 100 15.47 -11.00 12.34
CA LEU A 100 16.53 -11.09 11.32
C LEU A 100 16.52 -9.93 10.33
N ALA A 101 17.66 -9.68 9.67
CA ALA A 101 17.74 -8.74 8.56
C ALA A 101 17.22 -9.36 7.26
N TYR A 102 16.16 -8.78 6.69
CA TYR A 102 15.56 -9.28 5.45
C TYR A 102 15.64 -8.28 4.30
N ARG A 103 16.01 -8.78 3.13
CA ARG A 103 16.09 -8.05 1.86
C ARG A 103 15.09 -8.67 0.87
N PRO A 104 13.92 -8.03 0.61
CA PRO A 104 12.90 -8.55 -0.31
C PRO A 104 13.26 -8.33 -1.80
N PHE A 105 14.53 -8.52 -2.15
CA PHE A 105 15.08 -8.28 -3.49
C PHE A 105 16.10 -9.35 -3.84
N PRO A 106 16.12 -9.81 -5.11
CA PRO A 106 17.00 -10.90 -5.54
C PRO A 106 18.49 -10.52 -5.42
N ASP A 107 18.82 -9.28 -5.76
CA ASP A 107 20.21 -8.80 -5.87
C ASP A 107 20.54 -7.66 -4.90
N VAL A 108 21.83 -7.49 -4.58
CA VAL A 108 22.33 -6.27 -3.95
C VAL A 108 22.28 -5.15 -4.99
N GLN A 109 21.51 -4.11 -4.71
CA GLN A 109 21.43 -2.92 -5.57
C GLN A 109 21.01 -1.69 -4.75
N PRO A 110 21.17 -0.46 -5.26
CA PRO A 110 20.96 0.77 -4.46
C PRO A 110 19.57 0.93 -3.82
N TYR A 111 18.54 0.28 -4.35
CA TYR A 111 17.16 0.28 -3.86
C TYR A 111 16.79 -0.99 -3.08
N ALA A 112 17.74 -1.91 -2.86
CA ALA A 112 17.48 -3.17 -2.16
C ALA A 112 17.45 -2.94 -0.65
N GLU A 113 16.41 -2.26 -0.19
CA GLU A 113 16.20 -1.92 1.20
C GLU A 113 16.16 -3.19 2.06
N THR A 114 17.03 -3.23 3.07
CA THR A 114 17.13 -4.32 4.04
C THR A 114 16.75 -3.78 5.41
N GLY A 115 15.99 -4.55 6.19
CA GLY A 115 15.56 -4.14 7.52
C GLY A 115 15.09 -5.31 8.37
N PRO A 116 14.82 -5.08 9.67
CA PRO A 116 14.43 -6.14 10.57
C PRO A 116 13.01 -6.65 10.24
N VAL A 117 12.85 -7.97 10.26
CA VAL A 117 11.56 -8.65 10.19
C VAL A 117 11.47 -9.71 11.27
N PHE A 118 10.23 -10.09 11.60
CA PHE A 118 9.92 -11.15 12.54
C PHE A 118 9.29 -12.34 11.84
N LEU A 119 9.55 -13.53 12.35
CA LEU A 119 8.96 -14.80 11.91
C LEU A 119 8.57 -15.63 13.13
N CYS A 120 7.55 -16.48 13.01
CA CYS A 120 7.38 -17.59 13.94
C CYS A 120 8.66 -18.44 13.94
N ALA A 121 9.15 -18.86 15.11
CA ALA A 121 10.29 -19.76 15.19
C ALA A 121 9.93 -21.17 14.72
N ASP A 122 8.72 -21.62 15.05
CA ASP A 122 8.18 -22.90 14.58
C ASP A 122 7.57 -22.76 13.18
N PRO A 123 7.52 -23.86 12.40
CA PRO A 123 6.88 -23.86 11.09
C PRO A 123 5.43 -23.36 11.17
N CYS A 124 5.13 -22.29 10.43
CA CYS A 124 3.79 -21.77 10.22
C CYS A 124 3.42 -21.84 8.73
N GLU A 125 2.13 -21.84 8.41
CA GLU A 125 1.68 -21.87 7.01
C GLU A 125 1.77 -20.49 6.37
N ALA A 126 2.20 -20.46 5.10
CA ALA A 126 2.27 -19.22 4.35
C ALA A 126 0.88 -18.63 4.17
N TRP A 127 0.76 -17.30 4.23
CA TRP A 127 -0.50 -16.64 3.92
C TRP A 127 -1.00 -17.01 2.51
N THR A 128 -2.24 -17.49 2.44
CA THR A 128 -2.96 -17.79 1.20
C THR A 128 -4.35 -17.14 1.14
N GLY A 129 -4.71 -16.35 2.16
CA GLY A 129 -6.02 -15.74 2.28
C GLY A 129 -6.31 -14.69 1.21
N GLY A 130 -7.61 -14.47 0.97
CA GLY A 130 -8.09 -13.36 0.15
C GLY A 130 -8.25 -12.10 0.99
N GLY A 131 -7.89 -10.95 0.42
CA GLY A 131 -8.01 -9.65 1.08
C GLY A 131 -6.78 -9.26 1.90
N VAL A 132 -6.92 -8.15 2.64
CA VAL A 132 -5.85 -7.56 3.46
C VAL A 132 -5.53 -8.50 4.63
N PRO A 133 -4.26 -8.90 4.85
CA PRO A 133 -3.89 -9.82 5.91
C PRO A 133 -3.83 -9.17 7.30
N PRO A 134 -3.98 -9.94 8.40
CA PRO A 134 -4.02 -9.43 9.78
C PRO A 134 -2.81 -8.58 10.20
N ILE A 135 -1.61 -8.89 9.69
CA ILE A 135 -0.39 -8.08 9.91
C ILE A 135 -0.55 -6.58 9.58
N LEU A 136 -1.50 -6.26 8.69
CA LEU A 136 -1.81 -4.89 8.29
C LEU A 136 -2.91 -4.22 9.15
N GLU A 137 -3.30 -4.83 10.27
CA GLU A 137 -4.34 -4.28 11.17
C GLU A 137 -3.76 -3.58 12.41
N SER A 138 -2.49 -3.83 12.76
CA SER A 138 -1.86 -3.34 13.99
C SER A 138 -1.44 -1.87 13.95
N SER A 139 -1.25 -1.30 12.76
CA SER A 139 -0.90 0.11 12.59
C SER A 139 -2.05 0.89 11.97
N LYS A 140 -2.13 2.18 12.32
CA LYS A 140 -3.08 3.12 11.72
C LYS A 140 -2.74 3.43 10.27
N ASP A 141 -1.46 3.38 9.92
CA ASP A 141 -0.96 3.72 8.60
C ASP A 141 0.26 2.86 8.20
N TYR A 142 0.55 2.84 6.89
CA TYR A 142 1.66 2.11 6.30
C TYR A 142 2.30 2.94 5.17
N LEU A 143 3.60 2.74 4.95
CA LEU A 143 4.32 3.32 3.81
C LEU A 143 4.24 2.37 2.63
N LEU A 144 3.67 2.83 1.52
CA LEU A 144 3.61 2.10 0.26
C LEU A 144 4.59 2.71 -0.73
N LYS A 145 5.34 1.86 -1.43
CA LYS A 145 6.28 2.24 -2.50
C LYS A 145 6.03 1.35 -3.72
N GLY A 146 5.84 1.95 -4.89
CA GLY A 146 5.74 1.24 -6.15
C GLY A 146 7.11 0.97 -6.76
N TYR A 147 7.30 -0.25 -7.28
CA TYR A 147 8.54 -0.67 -7.92
C TYR A 147 8.29 -1.17 -9.35
N THR A 148 9.27 -0.96 -10.21
CA THR A 148 9.29 -1.50 -11.59
C THR A 148 9.73 -2.97 -11.61
N GLU A 149 9.64 -3.62 -12.77
CA GLU A 149 10.11 -5.00 -12.97
C GLU A 149 11.58 -5.18 -12.60
N ASN A 150 12.41 -4.17 -12.88
CA ASN A 150 13.84 -4.18 -12.57
C ASN A 150 14.15 -3.82 -11.10
N HIS A 151 13.16 -3.97 -10.21
CA HIS A 151 13.26 -3.72 -8.76
C HIS A 151 13.73 -2.29 -8.40
N ARG A 152 13.38 -1.29 -9.22
CA ARG A 152 13.67 0.13 -8.96
C ARG A 152 12.45 0.82 -8.40
N ILE A 153 12.63 1.71 -7.42
CA ILE A 153 11.53 2.54 -6.91
C ILE A 153 11.06 3.44 -8.05
N LYS A 154 9.75 3.43 -8.32
CA LYS A 154 9.12 4.46 -9.14
C LYS A 154 8.94 5.70 -8.28
N TYR A 155 9.82 6.68 -8.43
CA TYR A 155 9.74 7.93 -7.65
C TYR A 155 8.39 8.63 -7.83
N GLY A 156 7.95 9.30 -6.76
CA GLY A 156 6.61 9.90 -6.67
C GLY A 156 5.50 8.93 -6.24
N THR A 157 5.81 7.65 -6.00
CA THR A 157 4.82 6.67 -5.51
C THR A 157 4.88 6.43 -4.00
N GLY A 158 6.00 6.78 -3.35
CA GLY A 158 6.19 6.65 -1.91
C GLY A 158 5.17 7.50 -1.15
N LYS A 159 4.30 6.87 -0.36
CA LYS A 159 3.27 7.56 0.42
C LYS A 159 2.93 6.80 1.71
N VAL A 160 2.80 7.51 2.82
CA VAL A 160 2.15 7.00 4.04
C VAL A 160 0.64 7.07 3.84
N VAL A 161 -0.03 5.94 3.99
CA VAL A 161 -1.46 5.75 3.72
C VAL A 161 -2.11 5.15 4.95
N GLU A 162 -3.27 5.68 5.33
CA GLU A 162 -4.09 5.11 6.39
C GLU A 162 -4.48 3.67 6.02
N ARG A 163 -4.61 2.82 7.03
CA ARG A 163 -4.89 1.39 6.87
C ARG A 163 -6.09 1.13 5.96
N ASP A 164 -7.16 1.91 6.15
CA ASP A 164 -8.43 1.70 5.45
C ASP A 164 -8.33 2.08 3.95
N ASP A 165 -7.39 2.96 3.58
CA ASP A 165 -7.12 3.38 2.19
C ASP A 165 -6.03 2.55 1.50
N LEU A 166 -5.39 1.62 2.23
CA LEU A 166 -4.20 0.89 1.78
C LEU A 166 -4.45 0.09 0.50
N ALA A 167 -5.56 -0.66 0.46
CA ALA A 167 -5.91 -1.49 -0.68
C ALA A 167 -6.21 -0.64 -1.92
N ASP A 168 -6.94 0.46 -1.75
CA ASP A 168 -7.28 1.37 -2.84
C ASP A 168 -6.03 2.05 -3.41
N TYR A 169 -5.12 2.53 -2.55
CA TYR A 169 -3.88 3.12 -3.03
C TYR A 169 -2.95 2.10 -3.70
N ALA A 170 -2.86 0.88 -3.17
CA ALA A 170 -2.11 -0.20 -3.81
C ALA A 170 -2.69 -0.52 -5.19
N ALA A 171 -4.02 -0.54 -5.32
CA ALA A 171 -4.69 -0.73 -6.60
C ALA A 171 -4.43 0.44 -7.56
N ASP A 172 -4.49 1.69 -7.12
CA ASP A 172 -4.18 2.85 -7.95
C ASP A 172 -2.73 2.83 -8.47
N LEU A 173 -1.77 2.40 -7.65
CA LEU A 173 -0.38 2.19 -8.07
C LEU A 173 -0.28 1.05 -9.09
N LEU A 174 -0.87 -0.10 -8.79
CA LEU A 174 -0.84 -1.27 -9.69
C LEU A 174 -1.73 -1.08 -10.94
N GLY A 175 -2.49 0.01 -11.04
CA GLY A 175 -3.18 0.39 -12.28
C GLY A 175 -2.21 0.96 -13.32
N ARG A 176 -1.01 1.37 -12.89
CA ARG A 176 0.03 1.93 -13.75
C ARG A 176 0.88 0.79 -14.33
N PRO A 177 1.00 0.69 -15.67
CA PRO A 177 1.66 -0.45 -16.30
C PRO A 177 3.15 -0.54 -15.95
N GLU A 178 3.81 0.57 -15.60
CA GLU A 178 5.22 0.59 -15.23
C GLU A 178 5.52 0.10 -13.79
N ILE A 179 4.50 -0.05 -12.95
CA ILE A 179 4.65 -0.55 -11.57
C ILE A 179 4.33 -2.04 -11.57
N SER A 180 5.33 -2.88 -11.31
CA SER A 180 5.20 -4.35 -11.25
C SER A 180 4.72 -4.86 -9.91
N PHE A 181 5.12 -4.20 -8.81
CA PHE A 181 4.71 -4.56 -7.46
C PHE A 181 4.77 -3.35 -6.51
N VAL A 182 4.11 -3.47 -5.36
CA VAL A 182 4.13 -2.49 -4.29
C VAL A 182 4.64 -3.17 -3.03
N ASP A 183 5.67 -2.62 -2.39
CA ASP A 183 6.04 -3.07 -1.04
C ASP A 183 5.30 -2.24 0.00
N VAL A 184 4.73 -2.93 0.98
CA VAL A 184 4.15 -2.33 2.18
C VAL A 184 5.20 -2.36 3.29
N ARG A 185 5.40 -1.22 3.92
CA ARG A 185 6.39 -1.03 4.99
C ARG A 185 5.75 -0.34 6.19
N SER A 186 6.30 -0.54 7.39
CA SER A 186 5.90 0.26 8.55
C SER A 186 6.16 1.74 8.25
N ALA A 187 5.20 2.62 8.51
CA ALA A 187 5.32 4.04 8.14
C ALA A 187 6.51 4.74 8.82
N ARG A 188 6.76 4.41 10.09
CA ARG A 188 7.75 5.10 10.94
C ARG A 188 9.15 4.51 10.84
N ASN A 189 9.25 3.19 10.63
CA ASN A 189 10.53 2.46 10.70
C ASN A 189 10.97 1.86 9.36
N ASN A 190 10.17 2.00 8.28
CA ASN A 190 10.45 1.47 6.94
C ASN A 190 10.69 -0.06 6.84
N CYS A 191 10.42 -0.81 7.92
CA CYS A 191 10.53 -2.27 7.94
C CYS A 191 9.53 -2.91 6.97
N PHE A 192 9.98 -3.92 6.23
CA PHE A 192 9.14 -4.66 5.31
C PHE A 192 7.99 -5.38 6.04
N GLN A 193 6.79 -5.31 5.47
CA GLN A 193 5.62 -6.06 5.93
C GLN A 193 5.28 -7.17 4.95
N LEU A 194 5.01 -6.81 3.69
CA LEU A 194 4.66 -7.73 2.62
C LEU A 194 4.79 -7.06 1.26
N ARG A 195 4.66 -7.85 0.20
CA ARG A 195 4.58 -7.36 -1.18
C ARG A 195 3.18 -7.55 -1.76
N ILE A 196 2.67 -6.55 -2.46
CA ILE A 196 1.40 -6.63 -3.18
C ILE A 196 1.67 -6.72 -4.67
N LYS A 197 1.00 -7.65 -5.34
CA LYS A 197 0.97 -7.78 -6.80
C LYS A 197 -0.47 -7.79 -7.31
N ARG A 198 -0.62 -7.58 -8.62
CA ARG A 198 -1.85 -7.89 -9.35
C ARG A 198 -2.16 -9.37 -9.17
N ALA A 199 -3.39 -9.72 -8.79
CA ALA A 199 -3.83 -11.09 -8.87
C ALA A 199 -3.98 -11.46 -10.36
N SER A 200 -3.42 -12.60 -10.75
CA SER A 200 -3.60 -13.23 -12.07
C SER A 200 -5.03 -13.68 -12.28
#